data_AF-A0A9D1HRS8-F1
#
_entry.id   AF-A0A9D1HRS8-F1
#
_cell.length_a   1.000
_cell.length_b   1.000
_cell.length_c   1.000
_cell.angle_alpha   90.00
_cell.angle_beta   90.00
_cell.angle_gamma   90.00
#
_symmetry.space_group_name_H-M   'P 1'
#
loop_
_entity.id
_entity.type
_entity.pdbx_description
1 polymer ?
#
loop_
_entity_poly.entity_id
_entity_poly.type
_entity_poly.pdbx_seq_one_letter_code
_entity_poly.pdbx_strand_id
1 'polypeptide(L)'
;MIKIAVSGAAGRIGRTIYKSLIGSTEFEAVFGVDVNGADDLPYPVYRKFADAPLDADVVVDFSSPAALDDILAYAAEKRARLVLATTGYTPEQEKRIEYAAKDVPVFRASNMSLGVNLLGNLAKEAAKFLGEDYDIEIVETHHNRKLDSPSGTALTLAQEINSVRDNSLTPVYGRHEAHRRREKNEIGIHAVRGGTVVGKHEIMFLGTGEVITLAHESENKEVFVRGALRAAKFLMTKTSGLYDMTSIIAQNYAVTSVSTEEDVALVTLPRIAFDDFLALLDAIKGNDINLDMISHHFNPDETAAASFTLKGSDLKKAEGYIPACTLQKTVRGAAKITAEGAGMEHKSGVAADVLSLLRDAGAEVFAITTSETQISCCIDAKSLPAAEAALKKYYGIK
;
A
#
# COMPACT_ATOMS: atom_id res chain seq x y z
N MET A 1 11.96 17.88 -15.38
CA MET A 1 11.20 18.32 -14.19
C MET A 1 9.76 17.91 -14.37
N ILE A 2 9.10 17.50 -13.30
CA ILE A 2 7.67 17.20 -13.26
C ILE A 2 6.93 18.54 -13.21
N LYS A 3 6.06 18.78 -14.19
CA LYS A 3 5.26 19.99 -14.31
C LYS A 3 3.99 19.89 -13.46
N ILE A 4 3.84 20.80 -12.51
CA ILE A 4 2.75 20.83 -11.54
C ILE A 4 1.78 21.97 -11.87
N ALA A 5 0.49 21.64 -11.93
CA ALA A 5 -0.59 22.60 -11.79
C ALA A 5 -1.05 22.65 -10.32
N VAL A 6 -1.12 23.83 -9.72
CA VAL A 6 -1.52 23.99 -8.31
C VAL A 6 -2.95 24.49 -8.21
N SER A 7 -3.88 23.66 -7.72
CA SER A 7 -5.26 24.08 -7.44
C SER A 7 -5.37 24.63 -6.01
N GLY A 8 -5.97 25.82 -5.88
CA GLY A 8 -5.92 26.63 -4.66
C GLY A 8 -4.61 27.39 -4.52
N ALA A 9 -4.03 27.85 -5.64
CA ALA A 9 -2.69 28.43 -5.70
C ALA A 9 -2.50 29.66 -4.79
N ALA A 10 -3.51 30.51 -4.65
CA ALA A 10 -3.44 31.71 -3.83
C ALA A 10 -3.64 31.41 -2.32
N GLY A 11 -4.11 30.21 -2.00
CA GLY A 11 -4.32 29.75 -0.63
C GLY A 11 -3.02 29.54 0.15
N ARG A 12 -3.17 29.27 1.46
CA ARG A 12 -2.02 29.09 2.37
C ARG A 12 -1.12 27.92 1.94
N ILE A 13 -1.71 26.77 1.59
CA ILE A 13 -0.94 25.60 1.16
C ILE A 13 -0.40 25.81 -0.25
N GLY A 14 -1.19 26.34 -1.20
CA GLY A 14 -0.73 26.66 -2.56
C GLY A 14 0.53 27.53 -2.58
N ARG A 15 0.55 28.61 -1.79
CA ARG A 15 1.75 29.45 -1.61
C ARG A 15 2.93 28.71 -0.96
N THR A 16 2.65 27.75 -0.07
CA THR A 16 3.70 26.93 0.56
C THR A 16 4.27 25.91 -0.41
N ILE A 17 3.45 25.37 -1.34
CA ILE A 17 3.92 24.55 -2.45
C ILE A 17 4.92 25.36 -3.27
N TYR A 18 4.54 26.54 -3.76
CA TYR A 18 5.46 27.38 -4.51
C TYR A 18 6.78 27.64 -3.78
N LYS A 19 6.72 28.05 -2.49
CA LYS A 19 7.94 28.26 -1.68
C LYS A 19 8.84 27.02 -1.61
N SER A 20 8.24 25.82 -1.53
CA SER A 20 8.98 24.55 -1.49
C SER A 20 9.60 24.17 -2.83
N LEU A 21 9.16 24.80 -3.93
CA LEU A 21 9.67 24.57 -5.29
C LEU A 21 10.82 25.51 -5.67
N ILE A 22 11.10 26.55 -4.88
CA ILE A 22 12.20 27.48 -5.14
C ILE A 22 13.53 26.71 -5.14
N GLY A 23 14.22 26.68 -6.28
CA GLY A 23 15.48 25.95 -6.45
C GLY A 23 15.33 24.44 -6.63
N SER A 24 14.10 23.93 -6.77
CA SER A 24 13.86 22.52 -7.10
C SER A 24 14.37 22.19 -8.50
N THR A 25 15.15 21.11 -8.63
CA THR A 25 15.55 20.54 -9.93
C THR A 25 14.62 19.41 -10.38
N GLU A 26 13.65 19.04 -9.55
CA GLU A 26 12.76 17.91 -9.78
C GLU A 26 11.37 18.35 -10.23
N PHE A 27 10.87 19.46 -9.70
CA PHE A 27 9.50 19.92 -9.88
C PHE A 27 9.45 21.38 -10.32
N GLU A 28 8.47 21.71 -11.15
CA GLU A 28 8.23 23.06 -11.64
C GLU A 28 6.72 23.37 -11.57
N ALA A 29 6.32 24.46 -10.92
CA ALA A 29 4.94 24.93 -10.98
C ALA A 29 4.72 25.71 -12.28
N VAL A 30 3.93 25.16 -13.20
CA VAL A 30 3.71 25.73 -14.54
C VAL A 30 2.52 26.69 -14.59
N PHE A 31 1.48 26.44 -13.78
CA PHE A 31 0.37 27.36 -13.57
C PHE A 31 -0.36 27.05 -12.26
N GLY A 32 -1.18 27.99 -11.82
CA GLY A 32 -2.10 27.84 -10.70
C GLY A 32 -3.55 28.01 -11.13
N VAL A 33 -4.47 27.48 -10.31
CA VAL A 33 -5.89 27.79 -10.39
C VAL A 33 -6.37 28.28 -9.03
N ASP A 34 -7.04 29.42 -9.00
CA ASP A 34 -7.70 29.96 -7.81
C ASP A 34 -8.89 30.84 -8.24
N VAL A 35 -10.04 30.69 -7.57
CA VAL A 35 -11.26 31.43 -7.91
C VAL A 35 -11.09 32.94 -7.85
N ASN A 36 -10.17 33.42 -7.01
CA ASN A 36 -9.87 34.84 -6.86
C ASN A 36 -8.82 35.33 -7.86
N GLY A 37 -8.10 34.41 -8.53
CA GLY A 37 -6.84 34.70 -9.22
C GLY A 37 -5.71 35.08 -8.24
N ALA A 38 -4.51 35.23 -8.77
CA ALA A 38 -3.38 35.82 -8.05
C ALA A 38 -2.30 36.30 -9.02
N ASP A 39 -1.96 37.58 -8.94
CA ASP A 39 -0.95 38.23 -9.79
C ASP A 39 0.44 38.27 -9.13
N ASP A 40 0.54 37.86 -7.87
CA ASP A 40 1.77 37.92 -7.05
C ASP A 40 2.56 36.60 -7.01
N LEU A 41 2.14 35.60 -7.79
CA LEU A 41 2.84 34.33 -7.98
C LEU A 41 3.67 34.40 -9.29
N PRO A 42 4.83 33.73 -9.38
CA PRO A 42 5.73 33.85 -10.54
C PRO A 42 5.30 32.99 -11.75
N TYR A 43 4.10 32.40 -11.70
CA TYR A 43 3.50 31.60 -12.75
C TYR A 43 2.05 32.08 -12.93
N PRO A 44 1.46 31.91 -14.14
CA PRO A 44 0.10 32.37 -14.39
C PRO A 44 -0.91 31.64 -13.49
N VAL A 45 -1.87 32.40 -12.96
CA VAL A 45 -2.97 31.86 -12.15
C VAL A 45 -4.29 32.13 -12.86
N TYR A 46 -4.96 31.05 -13.24
CA TYR A 46 -6.26 31.08 -13.90
C TYR A 46 -7.39 30.96 -12.87
N ARG A 47 -8.60 31.37 -13.24
CA ARG A 47 -9.77 31.20 -12.38
C ARG A 47 -10.36 29.79 -12.45
N LYS A 48 -10.15 29.11 -13.58
CA LYS A 48 -10.60 27.74 -13.86
C LYS A 48 -9.54 27.03 -14.69
N PHE A 49 -9.50 25.71 -14.62
CA PHE A 49 -8.65 24.87 -15.45
C PHE A 49 -8.97 25.00 -16.94
N ALA A 50 -10.26 25.17 -17.30
CA ALA A 50 -10.67 25.40 -18.68
C ALA A 50 -10.04 26.65 -19.33
N ASP A 51 -9.61 27.64 -18.52
CA ASP A 51 -8.98 28.87 -19.01
C ASP A 51 -7.46 28.70 -19.20
N ALA A 52 -6.87 27.61 -18.71
CA ALA A 52 -5.44 27.38 -18.75
C ALA A 52 -5.03 26.69 -20.07
N PRO A 53 -4.28 27.36 -20.97
CA PRO A 53 -3.80 26.75 -22.22
C PRO A 53 -2.59 25.84 -22.02
N LEU A 54 -2.13 25.68 -20.78
CA LEU A 54 -0.88 24.99 -20.43
C LEU A 54 -1.15 23.55 -20.01
N ASP A 55 -0.22 22.67 -20.36
CA ASP A 55 -0.23 21.26 -19.94
C ASP A 55 0.62 21.07 -18.67
N ALA A 56 0.15 20.21 -17.77
CA ALA A 56 0.86 19.77 -16.58
C ALA A 56 0.88 18.24 -16.49
N ASP A 57 1.96 17.68 -15.91
CA ASP A 57 2.07 16.23 -15.69
C ASP A 57 1.15 15.77 -14.56
N VAL A 58 0.91 16.66 -13.59
CA VAL A 58 0.13 16.41 -12.38
C VAL A 58 -0.55 17.68 -11.85
N VAL A 59 -1.79 17.53 -11.40
CA VAL A 59 -2.52 18.54 -10.62
C VAL A 59 -2.36 18.21 -9.13
N VAL A 60 -1.91 19.17 -8.35
CA VAL A 60 -1.87 19.08 -6.88
C VAL A 60 -2.95 19.99 -6.30
N ASP A 61 -3.97 19.39 -5.68
CA ASP A 61 -5.18 20.07 -5.24
C ASP A 61 -5.28 20.17 -3.71
N PHE A 62 -5.26 21.41 -3.22
CA PHE A 62 -5.52 21.80 -1.83
C PHE A 62 -6.56 22.93 -1.78
N SER A 63 -7.63 22.80 -2.55
CA SER A 63 -8.64 23.84 -2.73
C SER A 63 -9.92 23.54 -1.92
N SER A 64 -11.03 23.31 -2.61
CA SER A 64 -12.35 23.03 -2.04
C SER A 64 -13.08 22.00 -2.90
N PRO A 65 -14.08 21.29 -2.35
CA PRO A 65 -14.84 20.30 -3.11
C PRO A 65 -15.48 20.84 -4.39
N ALA A 66 -15.74 22.15 -4.47
CA ALA A 66 -16.32 22.81 -5.63
C ALA A 66 -15.38 22.83 -6.87
N ALA A 67 -14.07 22.69 -6.68
CA ALA A 67 -13.10 22.69 -7.79
C ALA A 67 -12.99 21.33 -8.51
N LEU A 68 -13.57 20.26 -7.92
CA LEU A 68 -13.36 18.90 -8.40
C LEU A 68 -13.73 18.70 -9.86
N ASP A 69 -14.86 19.25 -10.30
CA ASP A 69 -15.39 18.97 -11.64
C ASP A 69 -14.49 19.53 -12.74
N ASP A 70 -13.93 20.70 -12.49
CA ASP A 70 -12.99 21.38 -13.38
C ASP A 70 -11.64 20.63 -13.41
N ILE A 71 -11.18 20.13 -12.25
CA ILE A 71 -9.97 19.30 -12.14
C ILE A 71 -10.14 17.97 -12.91
N LEU A 72 -11.27 17.29 -12.72
CA LEU A 72 -11.55 16.01 -13.37
C LEU A 72 -11.67 16.18 -14.90
N ALA A 73 -12.33 17.26 -15.35
CA ALA A 73 -12.43 17.59 -16.78
C ALA A 73 -11.05 17.82 -17.40
N TYR A 74 -10.19 18.60 -16.75
CA TYR A 74 -8.82 18.84 -17.20
C TYR A 74 -7.99 17.55 -17.26
N ALA A 75 -8.07 16.71 -16.24
CA ALA A 75 -7.34 15.44 -16.22
C ALA A 75 -7.83 14.46 -17.29
N ALA A 76 -9.13 14.43 -17.57
CA ALA A 76 -9.68 13.61 -18.64
C ALA A 76 -9.19 14.06 -20.03
N GLU A 77 -9.15 15.37 -20.28
CA GLU A 77 -8.70 15.93 -21.56
C GLU A 77 -7.18 15.81 -21.74
N LYS A 78 -6.41 16.23 -20.73
CA LYS A 78 -4.95 16.38 -20.81
C LYS A 78 -4.18 15.16 -20.31
N ARG A 79 -4.87 14.14 -19.80
CA ARG A 79 -4.29 12.95 -19.14
C ARG A 79 -3.37 13.31 -17.97
N ALA A 80 -3.63 14.45 -17.32
CA ALA A 80 -2.88 14.88 -16.14
C ALA A 80 -3.20 13.97 -14.95
N ARG A 81 -2.17 13.61 -14.18
CA ARG A 81 -2.33 12.84 -12.94
C ARG A 81 -2.93 13.72 -11.86
N LEU A 82 -3.59 13.13 -10.86
CA LEU A 82 -4.28 13.90 -9.83
C LEU A 82 -3.75 13.57 -8.44
N VAL A 83 -3.34 14.59 -7.67
CA VAL A 83 -3.10 14.50 -6.23
C VAL A 83 -4.16 15.33 -5.54
N LEU A 84 -5.17 14.66 -4.98
CA LEU A 84 -6.33 15.27 -4.32
C LEU A 84 -6.14 15.23 -2.81
N ALA A 85 -5.85 16.38 -2.21
CA ALA A 85 -5.73 16.56 -0.75
C ALA A 85 -6.93 17.29 -0.12
N THR A 86 -7.86 17.74 -0.94
CA THR A 86 -9.09 18.41 -0.50
C THR A 86 -9.96 17.43 0.30
N THR A 87 -10.51 17.91 1.41
CA THR A 87 -11.41 17.14 2.27
C THR A 87 -12.86 17.60 2.09
N GLY A 88 -13.82 16.77 2.52
CA GLY A 88 -15.24 17.13 2.51
C GLY A 88 -15.96 16.87 1.18
N TYR A 89 -15.44 15.98 0.34
CA TYR A 89 -16.16 15.51 -0.84
C TYR A 89 -17.46 14.78 -0.46
N THR A 90 -18.51 14.97 -1.24
CA THR A 90 -19.75 14.20 -1.07
C THR A 90 -19.59 12.76 -1.60
N PRO A 91 -20.46 11.80 -1.21
CA PRO A 91 -20.42 10.44 -1.76
C PRO A 91 -20.48 10.38 -3.30
N GLU A 92 -21.22 11.30 -3.93
CA GLU A 92 -21.28 11.42 -5.38
C GLU A 92 -19.96 11.90 -5.97
N GLN A 93 -19.26 12.81 -5.28
CA GLN A 93 -17.95 13.29 -5.69
C GLN A 93 -16.90 12.18 -5.59
N GLU A 94 -16.90 11.40 -4.50
CA GLU A 94 -16.01 10.25 -4.34
C GLU A 94 -16.19 9.22 -5.47
N LYS A 95 -17.45 8.90 -5.85
CA LYS A 95 -17.72 8.02 -6.99
C LYS A 95 -17.15 8.54 -8.32
N ARG A 96 -17.15 9.86 -8.52
CA ARG A 96 -16.56 10.47 -9.72
C ARG A 96 -15.04 10.39 -9.71
N ILE A 97 -14.42 10.53 -8.53
CA ILE A 97 -12.98 10.32 -8.35
C ILE A 97 -12.61 8.87 -8.69
N GLU A 98 -13.34 7.89 -8.15
CA GLU A 98 -13.17 6.47 -8.46
C GLU A 98 -13.35 6.17 -9.95
N TYR A 99 -14.32 6.81 -10.60
CA TYR A 99 -14.54 6.66 -12.04
C TYR A 99 -13.35 7.21 -12.85
N ALA A 100 -12.88 8.42 -12.54
CA ALA A 100 -11.74 9.03 -13.20
C ALA A 100 -10.44 8.21 -13.00
N ALA A 101 -10.29 7.57 -11.84
CA ALA A 101 -9.16 6.70 -11.54
C ALA A 101 -9.04 5.50 -12.48
N LYS A 102 -10.08 5.14 -13.22
CA LYS A 102 -10.01 4.09 -14.27
C LYS A 102 -9.17 4.53 -15.47
N ASP A 103 -9.13 5.83 -15.74
CA ASP A 103 -8.52 6.42 -16.94
C ASP A 103 -7.21 7.17 -16.66
N VAL A 104 -7.03 7.69 -15.44
CA VAL A 104 -5.82 8.41 -15.03
C VAL A 104 -5.35 7.98 -13.63
N PRO A 105 -4.05 8.08 -13.32
CA PRO A 105 -3.57 7.85 -11.96
C PRO A 105 -4.08 8.94 -11.01
N VAL A 106 -4.77 8.54 -9.94
CA VAL A 106 -5.30 9.45 -8.92
C VAL A 106 -4.75 9.06 -7.55
N PHE A 107 -4.21 10.03 -6.83
CA PHE A 107 -3.78 9.90 -5.45
C PHE A 107 -4.71 10.71 -4.55
N ARG A 108 -5.34 10.06 -3.57
CA ARG A 108 -6.30 10.71 -2.67
C ARG A 108 -5.91 10.45 -1.23
N ALA A 109 -5.76 11.53 -0.45
CA ALA A 109 -5.51 11.43 0.98
C ALA A 109 -6.11 12.62 1.72
N SER A 110 -6.85 12.35 2.81
CA SER A 110 -7.38 13.39 3.70
C SER A 110 -6.29 14.08 4.52
N ASN A 111 -5.12 13.47 4.64
CA ASN A 111 -3.95 14.03 5.29
C ASN A 111 -2.68 13.70 4.48
N MET A 112 -1.99 14.73 4.02
CA MET A 112 -0.77 14.58 3.23
C MET A 112 0.51 14.38 4.09
N SER A 113 0.42 14.34 5.41
CA SER A 113 1.59 14.06 6.26
C SER A 113 1.93 12.57 6.25
N LEU A 114 3.10 12.21 5.72
CA LEU A 114 3.62 10.83 5.78
C LEU A 114 3.70 10.31 7.23
N GLY A 115 4.09 11.17 8.18
CA GLY A 115 4.25 10.79 9.58
C GLY A 115 2.91 10.44 10.25
N VAL A 116 1.84 11.18 9.94
CA VAL A 116 0.50 10.87 10.45
C VAL A 116 -0.01 9.55 9.87
N ASN A 117 0.20 9.31 8.58
CA ASN A 117 -0.24 8.06 7.95
C ASN A 117 0.56 6.85 8.47
N LEU A 118 1.87 7.01 8.72
CA LEU A 118 2.66 5.99 9.40
C LEU A 118 2.17 5.73 10.82
N LEU A 119 1.86 6.79 11.58
CA LEU A 119 1.29 6.69 12.93
C LEU A 119 -0.01 5.88 12.90
N GLY A 120 -0.93 6.15 11.97
CA GLY A 120 -2.17 5.39 11.80
C GLY A 120 -1.94 3.91 11.49
N ASN A 121 -0.99 3.60 10.59
CA ASN A 121 -0.63 2.20 10.30
C ASN A 121 -0.02 1.49 11.51
N LEU A 122 0.91 2.12 12.25
CA LEU A 122 1.48 1.55 13.47
C LEU A 122 0.41 1.34 14.54
N ALA A 123 -0.52 2.28 14.68
CA ALA A 123 -1.62 2.16 15.62
C ALA A 123 -2.59 1.02 15.28
N LYS A 124 -2.87 0.80 13.99
CA LYS A 124 -3.66 -0.36 13.54
C LYS A 124 -2.97 -1.68 13.90
N GLU A 125 -1.67 -1.80 13.61
CA GLU A 125 -0.91 -3.02 13.92
C GLU A 125 -0.81 -3.25 15.45
N ALA A 126 -0.56 -2.19 16.23
CA ALA A 126 -0.59 -2.25 17.69
C ALA A 126 -1.97 -2.69 18.21
N ALA A 127 -3.06 -2.14 17.67
CA ALA A 127 -4.42 -2.49 18.08
C ALA A 127 -4.77 -3.96 17.79
N LYS A 128 -4.35 -4.49 16.63
CA LYS A 128 -4.52 -5.91 16.30
C LYS A 128 -3.77 -6.82 17.26
N PHE A 129 -2.50 -6.49 17.53
CA PHE A 129 -1.62 -7.31 18.36
C PHE A 129 -2.03 -7.29 19.84
N LEU A 130 -2.33 -6.12 20.39
CA LEU A 130 -2.63 -5.93 21.81
C LEU A 130 -4.04 -6.35 22.20
N GLY A 131 -4.98 -6.37 21.24
CA GLY A 131 -6.32 -6.91 21.45
C GLY A 131 -7.18 -6.11 22.43
N GLU A 132 -8.03 -6.81 23.18
CA GLU A 132 -8.97 -6.25 24.17
C GLU A 132 -8.34 -5.95 25.54
N ASP A 133 -7.10 -6.37 25.77
CA ASP A 133 -6.42 -6.21 27.06
C ASP A 133 -5.85 -4.81 27.28
N TYR A 134 -5.90 -3.97 26.24
CA TYR A 134 -5.39 -2.60 26.25
C TYR A 134 -6.51 -1.60 25.98
N ASP A 135 -6.66 -0.65 26.89
CA ASP A 135 -7.50 0.51 26.68
C ASP A 135 -6.85 1.43 25.63
N ILE A 136 -7.65 2.00 24.73
CA ILE A 136 -7.16 2.92 23.68
C ILE A 136 -7.63 4.34 23.97
N GLU A 137 -6.70 5.29 23.99
CA GLU A 137 -6.95 6.71 24.21
C GLU A 137 -6.16 7.55 23.20
N ILE A 138 -6.79 8.57 22.64
CA ILE A 138 -6.18 9.51 21.69
C ILE A 138 -6.19 10.90 22.31
N VAL A 139 -5.02 11.54 22.34
CA VAL A 139 -4.86 12.94 22.75
C VAL A 139 -4.34 13.74 21.57
N GLU A 140 -5.01 14.84 21.23
CA GLU A 140 -4.56 15.77 20.21
C GLU A 140 -4.35 17.18 20.77
N THR A 141 -3.27 17.84 20.36
CA THR A 141 -2.95 19.22 20.77
C THR A 141 -2.78 20.11 19.54
N HIS A 142 -3.48 21.24 19.52
CA HIS A 142 -3.36 22.25 18.48
C HIS A 142 -3.36 23.68 19.06
N HIS A 143 -3.01 24.64 18.22
CA HIS A 143 -3.05 26.05 18.52
C HIS A 143 -4.42 26.54 19.00
N ASN A 144 -4.43 27.63 19.76
CA ASN A 144 -5.65 28.22 20.35
C ASN A 144 -6.70 28.72 19.33
N ARG A 145 -6.34 28.89 18.05
CA ARG A 145 -7.24 29.33 16.97
C ARG A 145 -7.99 28.20 16.25
N LYS A 146 -7.76 26.94 16.60
CA LYS A 146 -8.37 25.80 15.91
C LYS A 146 -9.79 25.62 16.42
N LEU A 147 -10.77 25.69 15.51
CA LEU A 147 -12.20 25.69 15.84
C LEU A 147 -12.76 24.27 16.00
N ASP A 148 -12.36 23.34 15.15
CA ASP A 148 -12.80 21.95 15.21
C ASP A 148 -12.17 21.21 16.40
N SER A 149 -12.96 20.39 17.10
CA SER A 149 -12.55 19.59 18.25
C SER A 149 -13.46 18.36 18.40
N PRO A 150 -12.93 17.13 18.38
CA PRO A 150 -11.55 16.76 18.06
C PRO A 150 -11.14 17.15 16.64
N SER A 151 -9.83 17.19 16.38
CA SER A 151 -9.28 17.42 15.05
C SER A 151 -9.69 16.32 14.07
N GLY A 152 -9.87 16.65 12.79
CA GLY A 152 -10.15 15.66 11.74
C GLY A 152 -9.16 14.50 11.73
N THR A 153 -7.86 14.77 11.93
CA THR A 153 -6.83 13.72 12.05
C THR A 153 -7.10 12.76 13.21
N ALA A 154 -7.50 13.26 14.38
CA ALA A 154 -7.79 12.40 15.53
C ALA A 154 -9.01 11.49 15.27
N LEU A 155 -10.04 12.02 14.58
CA LEU A 155 -11.20 11.23 14.16
C LEU A 155 -10.80 10.15 13.14
N THR A 156 -9.97 10.49 12.15
CA THR A 156 -9.46 9.52 11.18
C THR A 156 -8.62 8.42 11.86
N LEU A 157 -7.72 8.79 12.77
CA LEU A 157 -6.92 7.80 13.52
C LEU A 157 -7.83 6.88 14.35
N ALA A 158 -8.86 7.42 15.02
CA ALA A 158 -9.82 6.60 15.75
C ALA A 158 -10.58 5.62 14.84
N GLN A 159 -11.02 6.09 13.68
CA GLN A 159 -11.70 5.26 12.68
C GLN A 159 -10.80 4.15 12.12
N GLU A 160 -9.54 4.48 11.80
CA GLU A 160 -8.56 3.51 11.31
C GLU A 160 -8.29 2.42 12.36
N ILE A 161 -8.08 2.79 13.62
CA ILE A 161 -7.91 1.84 14.73
C ILE A 161 -9.16 0.97 14.89
N ASN A 162 -10.35 1.57 14.83
CA ASN A 162 -11.60 0.83 15.00
C ASN A 162 -11.86 -0.15 13.84
N SER A 163 -11.42 0.19 12.62
CA SER A 163 -11.60 -0.66 11.44
C SER A 163 -10.92 -2.03 11.56
N VAL A 164 -9.83 -2.13 12.32
CA VAL A 164 -9.11 -3.38 12.58
C VAL A 164 -9.55 -4.07 13.88
N ARG A 165 -10.57 -3.52 14.53
CA ARG A 165 -11.22 -4.03 15.74
C ARG A 165 -12.71 -4.32 15.46
N ASP A 166 -13.02 -4.69 14.22
CA ASP A 166 -14.36 -5.02 13.73
C ASP A 166 -15.41 -3.93 13.99
N ASN A 167 -14.98 -2.66 14.05
CA ASN A 167 -15.81 -1.50 14.41
C ASN A 167 -16.51 -1.63 15.78
N SER A 168 -15.95 -2.44 16.69
CA SER A 168 -16.52 -2.69 18.02
C SER A 168 -16.31 -1.55 19.01
N LEU A 169 -15.37 -0.63 18.74
CA LEU A 169 -15.04 0.48 19.63
C LEU A 169 -16.03 1.65 19.46
N THR A 170 -16.41 2.23 20.59
CA THR A 170 -17.30 3.39 20.69
C THR A 170 -16.49 4.63 21.05
N PRO A 171 -16.45 5.67 20.19
CA PRO A 171 -15.76 6.91 20.49
C PRO A 171 -16.37 7.62 21.71
N VAL A 172 -15.52 8.05 22.65
CA VAL A 172 -15.91 8.84 23.83
C VAL A 172 -15.12 10.15 23.86
N TYR A 173 -15.82 11.27 23.79
CA TYR A 173 -15.21 12.61 23.67
C TYR A 173 -15.10 13.29 25.04
N GLY A 174 -13.91 13.25 25.63
CA GLY A 174 -13.72 13.68 27.01
C GLY A 174 -14.47 12.79 28.01
N ARG A 175 -14.18 12.95 29.30
CA ARG A 175 -14.76 12.11 30.38
C ARG A 175 -15.43 12.90 31.50
N HIS A 176 -15.49 14.23 31.39
CA HIS A 176 -16.00 15.08 32.47
C HIS A 176 -17.45 14.78 32.85
N GLU A 177 -18.30 14.55 31.85
CA GLU A 177 -19.74 14.29 32.05
C GLU A 177 -20.04 12.82 32.39
N ALA A 178 -19.07 11.92 32.26
CA ALA A 178 -19.24 10.48 32.47
C ALA A 178 -18.84 10.08 33.90
N HIS A 179 -19.82 9.94 34.79
CA HIS A 179 -19.62 9.44 36.16
C HIS A 179 -19.69 7.90 36.23
N ARG A 180 -18.93 7.21 35.39
CA ARG A 180 -18.87 5.75 35.34
C ARG A 180 -17.45 5.24 35.10
N ARG A 181 -17.23 3.95 35.37
CA ARG A 181 -16.01 3.26 34.93
C ARG A 181 -15.96 3.22 33.41
N ARG A 182 -14.74 3.20 32.86
CA ARG A 182 -14.49 3.00 31.43
C ARG A 182 -15.03 1.63 31.00
N GLU A 183 -15.82 1.59 29.93
CA GLU A 183 -16.21 0.34 29.30
C GLU A 183 -15.06 -0.16 28.40
N LYS A 184 -14.88 -1.48 28.30
CA LYS A 184 -13.78 -2.08 27.51
C LYS A 184 -13.78 -1.64 26.06
N ASN A 185 -14.96 -1.44 25.48
CA ASN A 185 -15.13 -1.09 24.08
C ASN A 185 -15.11 0.42 23.82
N GLU A 186 -14.61 1.26 24.74
CA GLU A 186 -14.44 2.69 24.46
C GLU A 186 -13.15 2.94 23.65
N ILE A 187 -13.15 4.00 22.83
CA ILE A 187 -11.93 4.67 22.36
C ILE A 187 -12.04 6.14 22.76
N GLY A 188 -11.27 6.54 23.77
CA GLY A 188 -11.37 7.90 24.30
C GLY A 188 -10.60 8.89 23.42
N ILE A 189 -11.17 10.09 23.23
CA ILE A 189 -10.59 11.14 22.40
C ILE A 189 -10.61 12.46 23.17
N HIS A 190 -9.43 13.05 23.34
CA HIS A 190 -9.20 14.25 24.11
C HIS A 190 -8.51 15.33 23.27
N ALA A 191 -8.95 16.57 23.41
CA ALA A 191 -8.44 17.69 22.65
C ALA A 191 -7.87 18.78 23.57
N VAL A 192 -6.66 19.24 23.25
CA VAL A 192 -5.95 20.33 23.91
C VAL A 192 -5.80 21.49 22.95
N ARG A 193 -6.11 22.72 23.40
CA ARG A 193 -5.99 23.95 22.61
C ARG A 193 -5.09 24.94 23.34
N GLY A 194 -3.95 25.27 22.76
CA GLY A 194 -2.99 26.17 23.40
C GLY A 194 -1.85 26.62 22.50
N GLY A 195 -1.41 27.86 22.70
CA GLY A 195 -0.25 28.44 22.01
C GLY A 195 -0.35 28.37 20.48
N THR A 196 0.76 27.98 19.85
CA THR A 196 0.97 27.93 18.39
C THR A 196 1.24 26.53 17.86
N VAL A 197 0.90 25.48 18.63
CA VAL A 197 1.14 24.07 18.24
C VAL A 197 0.45 23.79 16.91
N VAL A 198 1.22 23.36 15.90
CA VAL A 198 0.67 23.09 14.56
C VAL A 198 -0.22 21.85 14.59
N GLY A 199 0.21 20.81 15.31
CA GLY A 199 -0.56 19.61 15.58
C GLY A 199 0.30 18.53 16.21
N LYS A 200 -0.12 18.01 17.37
CA LYS A 200 0.46 16.84 18.02
C LYS A 200 -0.66 15.81 18.24
N HIS A 201 -0.38 14.54 17.96
CA HIS A 201 -1.32 13.43 18.12
C HIS A 201 -0.61 12.30 18.85
N GLU A 202 -1.21 11.85 19.95
CA GLU A 202 -0.70 10.76 20.79
C GLU A 202 -1.78 9.68 20.88
N ILE A 203 -1.42 8.45 20.57
CA ILE A 203 -2.28 7.26 20.66
C ILE A 203 -1.66 6.39 21.73
N MET A 204 -2.41 6.17 22.80
CA MET A 204 -1.98 5.40 23.95
C MET A 204 -2.73 4.07 23.97
N PHE A 205 -1.98 3.00 24.17
CA PHE A 205 -2.47 1.68 24.52
C PHE A 205 -2.09 1.42 25.97
N LEU A 206 -3.08 1.40 26.86
CA LEU A 206 -2.87 1.29 28.30
C LEU A 206 -3.23 -0.12 28.78
N GLY A 207 -2.22 -0.90 29.16
CA GLY A 207 -2.37 -2.27 29.66
C GLY A 207 -2.10 -2.38 31.16
N THR A 208 -2.13 -3.60 31.66
CA THR A 208 -1.81 -3.86 33.08
C THR A 208 -0.30 -3.90 33.29
N GLY A 209 0.26 -2.81 33.84
CA GLY A 209 1.68 -2.73 34.19
C GLY A 209 2.58 -2.17 33.09
N GLU A 210 2.04 -1.84 31.93
CA GLU A 210 2.77 -1.19 30.83
C GLU A 210 1.87 -0.28 29.99
N VAL A 211 2.49 0.67 29.29
CA VAL A 211 1.81 1.61 28.39
C VAL A 211 2.66 1.78 27.15
N ILE A 212 2.02 1.66 25.98
CA ILE A 212 2.64 1.96 24.69
C ILE A 212 2.04 3.28 24.18
N THR A 213 2.89 4.25 23.86
CA THR A 213 2.47 5.53 23.29
C THR A 213 3.10 5.72 21.91
N LEU A 214 2.26 5.91 20.91
CA LEU A 214 2.66 6.32 19.57
C LEU A 214 2.33 7.80 19.39
N ALA A 215 3.32 8.61 19.02
CA ALA A 215 3.15 10.05 18.92
C ALA A 215 3.66 10.60 17.59
N HIS A 216 2.96 11.61 17.07
CA HIS A 216 3.40 12.42 15.94
C HIS A 216 3.23 13.90 16.28
N GLU A 217 4.26 14.69 16.01
CA GLU A 217 4.24 16.14 16.16
C GLU A 217 4.66 16.81 14.85
N SER A 218 3.87 17.79 14.42
CA SER A 218 4.18 18.62 13.25
C SER A 218 4.79 19.94 13.73
N GLU A 219 5.97 20.30 13.23
CA GLU A 219 6.57 21.60 13.53
C GLU A 219 6.08 22.70 12.59
N ASN A 220 5.66 22.33 11.37
CA ASN A 220 5.19 23.28 10.35
C ASN A 220 4.26 22.60 9.35
N LYS A 221 3.66 23.41 8.46
CA LYS A 221 2.73 22.93 7.42
C LYS A 221 3.43 22.41 6.16
N GLU A 222 4.76 22.50 6.06
CA GLU A 222 5.50 21.97 4.91
C GLU A 222 5.40 20.45 4.84
N VAL A 223 5.11 19.78 5.96
CA VAL A 223 4.90 18.32 6.00
C VAL A 223 3.83 17.85 5.02
N PHE A 224 2.76 18.64 4.83
CA PHE A 224 1.69 18.33 3.87
C PHE A 224 2.16 18.54 2.42
N VAL A 225 2.97 19.58 2.18
CA VAL A 225 3.54 19.86 0.86
C VAL A 225 4.51 18.76 0.45
N ARG A 226 5.41 18.36 1.35
CA ARG A 226 6.37 17.27 1.09
C ARG A 226 5.66 15.97 0.75
N GLY A 227 4.58 15.63 1.44
CA GLY A 227 3.80 14.44 1.11
C GLY A 227 3.07 14.55 -0.23
N ALA A 228 2.49 15.70 -0.56
CA ALA A 228 1.86 15.92 -1.87
C ALA A 228 2.86 15.87 -3.03
N LEU A 229 4.06 16.44 -2.87
CA LEU A 229 5.13 16.35 -3.87
C LEU A 229 5.64 14.91 -4.00
N ARG A 230 5.74 14.17 -2.89
CA ARG A 230 6.07 12.74 -2.93
C ARG A 230 4.99 11.92 -3.65
N ALA A 231 3.71 12.21 -3.41
CA ALA A 231 2.59 11.61 -4.14
C ALA A 231 2.62 11.94 -5.64
N ALA A 232 2.91 13.20 -5.99
CA ALA A 232 3.07 13.63 -7.37
C ALA A 232 4.17 12.83 -8.09
N LYS A 233 5.34 12.68 -7.46
CA LYS A 233 6.44 11.83 -7.96
C LYS A 233 6.03 10.35 -8.05
N PHE A 234 5.36 9.85 -7.01
CA PHE A 234 4.88 8.46 -6.96
C PHE A 234 4.00 8.13 -8.17
N LEU A 235 3.06 9.01 -8.54
CA LEU A 235 2.16 8.79 -9.66
C LEU A 235 2.84 8.79 -11.05
N MET A 236 4.04 9.37 -11.19
CA MET A 236 4.72 9.44 -12.50
C MET A 236 4.97 8.06 -13.10
N THR A 237 5.22 7.05 -12.26
CA THR A 237 5.51 5.67 -12.67
C THR A 237 4.31 4.74 -12.52
N LYS A 238 3.09 5.27 -12.33
CA LYS A 238 1.88 4.49 -12.08
C LYS A 238 0.95 4.49 -13.27
N THR A 239 0.23 3.38 -13.42
CA THR A 239 -0.88 3.24 -14.36
C THR A 239 -2.13 3.89 -13.78
N SER A 240 -3.22 3.91 -14.54
CA SER A 240 -4.50 4.31 -13.99
C SER A 240 -4.86 3.44 -12.79
N GLY A 241 -5.44 4.09 -11.78
CA GLY A 241 -5.75 3.50 -10.49
C GLY A 241 -5.94 4.57 -9.42
N LEU A 242 -6.64 4.19 -8.35
CA LEU A 242 -6.76 5.00 -7.15
C LEU A 242 -5.67 4.58 -6.16
N TYR A 243 -4.89 5.56 -5.72
CA TYR A 243 -3.77 5.40 -4.81
C TYR A 243 -3.95 6.31 -3.61
N ASP A 244 -3.23 6.01 -2.54
CA ASP A 244 -3.30 6.70 -1.27
C ASP A 244 -1.94 6.65 -0.55
N MET A 245 -1.91 7.12 0.70
CA MET A 245 -0.68 7.10 1.50
C MET A 245 -0.20 5.70 1.85
N THR A 246 -1.11 4.72 1.97
CA THR A 246 -0.71 3.32 2.18
C THR A 246 0.06 2.79 0.98
N SER A 247 -0.32 3.20 -0.24
CA SER A 247 0.38 2.87 -1.48
C SER A 247 1.85 3.33 -1.50
N ILE A 248 2.16 4.51 -0.92
CA ILE A 248 3.54 5.03 -0.80
C ILE A 248 4.33 4.25 0.25
N ILE A 249 3.69 3.89 1.36
CA ILE A 249 4.33 3.13 2.43
C ILE A 249 4.64 1.71 1.93
N ALA A 250 3.67 1.05 1.31
CA ALA A 250 3.80 -0.29 0.73
C ALA A 250 4.88 -0.38 -0.36
N GLN A 251 5.09 0.67 -1.15
CA GLN A 251 6.15 0.68 -2.17
C GLN A 251 7.55 0.41 -1.59
N ASN A 252 7.81 0.82 -0.35
CA ASN A 252 9.11 0.58 0.31
C ASN A 252 9.23 -0.84 0.88
N TYR A 253 8.12 -1.59 0.96
CA TYR A 253 8.03 -2.90 1.60
C TYR A 253 7.27 -3.90 0.72
N ALA A 254 7.40 -3.79 -0.61
CA ALA A 254 6.64 -4.66 -1.50
C ALA A 254 6.90 -6.13 -1.21
N VAL A 255 8.18 -6.52 -1.14
CA VAL A 255 8.61 -7.81 -0.60
C VAL A 255 9.19 -7.56 0.78
N THR A 256 8.68 -8.25 1.79
CA THR A 256 9.11 -8.12 3.19
C THR A 256 9.92 -9.31 3.67
N SER A 257 9.77 -10.47 3.02
CA SER A 257 10.48 -11.69 3.35
C SER A 257 10.92 -12.42 2.09
N VAL A 258 12.06 -13.11 2.21
CA VAL A 258 12.52 -14.10 1.24
C VAL A 258 12.80 -15.37 2.02
N SER A 259 12.15 -16.46 1.67
CA SER A 259 12.35 -17.78 2.26
C SER A 259 12.89 -18.76 1.21
N THR A 260 13.60 -19.78 1.69
CA THR A 260 14.26 -20.77 0.84
C THR A 260 14.05 -22.17 1.38
N GLU A 261 13.89 -23.15 0.50
CA GLU A 261 13.88 -24.57 0.85
C GLU A 261 14.84 -25.32 -0.07
N GLU A 262 15.76 -26.08 0.54
CA GLU A 262 16.68 -26.98 -0.15
C GLU A 262 16.08 -28.39 -0.27
N ASP A 263 16.72 -29.24 -1.08
CA ASP A 263 16.28 -30.61 -1.36
C ASP A 263 14.82 -30.66 -1.84
N VAL A 264 14.53 -29.94 -2.93
CA VAL A 264 13.21 -29.93 -3.55
C VAL A 264 13.24 -30.78 -4.82
N ALA A 265 12.17 -31.54 -5.03
CA ALA A 265 11.89 -32.23 -6.29
C ALA A 265 10.65 -31.62 -6.93
N LEU A 266 10.73 -31.31 -8.23
CA LEU A 266 9.59 -30.87 -9.04
C LEU A 266 9.12 -32.04 -9.90
N VAL A 267 7.85 -32.41 -9.76
CA VAL A 267 7.18 -33.45 -10.55
C VAL A 267 6.22 -32.79 -11.52
N THR A 268 6.30 -33.15 -12.81
CA THR A 268 5.39 -32.67 -13.85
C THR A 268 4.66 -33.83 -14.51
N LEU A 269 3.32 -33.74 -14.48
CA LEU A 269 2.36 -34.65 -15.09
C LEU A 269 1.62 -33.88 -16.20
N PRO A 270 2.01 -33.99 -17.47
CA PRO A 270 1.42 -33.19 -18.55
C PRO A 270 -0.02 -33.59 -18.90
N ARG A 271 -0.41 -34.83 -18.57
CA ARG A 271 -1.75 -35.37 -18.85
C ARG A 271 -2.14 -36.32 -17.73
N ILE A 272 -3.08 -35.88 -16.91
CA ILE A 272 -3.73 -36.68 -15.87
C ILE A 272 -5.21 -36.33 -15.84
N ALA A 273 -6.10 -37.32 -15.73
CA ALA A 273 -7.51 -37.04 -15.51
C ALA A 273 -7.71 -36.43 -14.12
N PHE A 274 -8.71 -35.58 -13.95
CA PHE A 274 -8.92 -34.89 -12.66
C PHE A 274 -9.15 -35.89 -11.51
N ASP A 275 -9.94 -36.93 -11.73
CA ASP A 275 -10.20 -37.97 -10.73
C ASP A 275 -8.93 -38.76 -10.36
N ASP A 276 -8.07 -39.05 -11.34
CA ASP A 276 -6.76 -39.69 -11.10
C ASP A 276 -5.82 -38.78 -10.32
N PHE A 277 -5.88 -37.46 -10.57
CA PHE A 277 -5.12 -36.48 -9.80
C PHE A 277 -5.61 -36.41 -8.35
N LEU A 278 -6.92 -36.46 -8.09
CA LEU A 278 -7.46 -36.54 -6.73
C LEU A 278 -7.02 -37.83 -6.03
N ALA A 279 -7.07 -38.98 -6.71
CA ALA A 279 -6.61 -40.26 -6.17
C ALA A 279 -5.11 -40.23 -5.82
N LEU A 280 -4.29 -39.55 -6.64
CA LEU A 280 -2.88 -39.32 -6.35
C LEU A 280 -2.69 -38.46 -5.09
N LEU A 281 -3.44 -37.36 -4.95
CA LEU A 281 -3.37 -36.50 -3.76
C LEU A 281 -3.77 -37.27 -2.49
N ASP A 282 -4.79 -38.12 -2.56
CA ASP A 282 -5.19 -38.97 -1.44
C ASP A 282 -4.12 -40.00 -1.06
N ALA A 283 -3.48 -40.64 -2.06
CA ALA A 283 -2.38 -41.57 -1.82
C ALA A 283 -1.16 -40.87 -1.18
N ILE A 284 -0.81 -39.68 -1.66
CA ILE A 284 0.28 -38.85 -1.13
C ILE A 284 -0.01 -38.43 0.31
N LYS A 285 -1.23 -37.95 0.59
CA LYS A 285 -1.70 -37.60 1.93
C LYS A 285 -1.65 -38.79 2.88
N GLY A 286 -2.11 -39.97 2.43
CA GLY A 286 -2.11 -41.20 3.22
C GLY A 286 -0.72 -41.69 3.65
N ASN A 287 0.34 -41.16 3.04
CA ASN A 287 1.73 -41.54 3.31
C ASN A 287 2.57 -40.38 3.90
N ASP A 288 1.92 -39.34 4.43
CA ASP A 288 2.54 -38.20 5.13
C ASP A 288 3.57 -37.44 4.25
N ILE A 289 3.26 -37.32 2.96
CA ILE A 289 4.06 -36.55 2.01
C ILE A 289 3.41 -35.18 1.82
N ASN A 290 4.13 -34.11 2.14
CA ASN A 290 3.67 -32.75 1.89
C ASN A 290 3.98 -32.31 0.45
N LEU A 291 2.96 -31.83 -0.24
CA LEU A 291 3.10 -31.18 -1.55
C LEU A 291 3.05 -29.67 -1.39
N ASP A 292 3.75 -28.97 -2.28
CA ASP A 292 3.76 -27.52 -2.39
C ASP A 292 3.89 -27.05 -3.84
N MET A 293 3.71 -25.74 -4.11
CA MET A 293 3.75 -25.14 -5.46
C MET A 293 2.92 -25.92 -6.48
N ILE A 294 1.66 -26.21 -6.15
CA ILE A 294 0.77 -26.92 -7.07
C ILE A 294 0.31 -25.95 -8.16
N SER A 295 0.66 -26.24 -9.40
CA SER A 295 0.12 -25.59 -10.60
C SER A 295 -0.70 -26.60 -11.37
N HIS A 296 -1.93 -26.24 -11.72
CA HIS A 296 -2.86 -27.10 -12.44
C HIS A 296 -3.52 -26.31 -13.57
N HIS A 297 -3.42 -26.81 -14.79
CA HIS A 297 -4.05 -26.21 -15.97
C HIS A 297 -4.77 -27.26 -16.80
N PHE A 298 -5.93 -26.89 -17.33
CA PHE A 298 -6.74 -27.77 -18.17
C PHE A 298 -6.17 -27.87 -19.59
N ASN A 299 -6.09 -29.09 -20.10
CA ASN A 299 -5.79 -29.37 -21.48
C ASN A 299 -7.09 -29.41 -22.33
N PRO A 300 -7.00 -29.18 -23.65
CA PRO A 300 -8.16 -29.29 -24.55
C PRO A 300 -8.76 -30.69 -24.65
N ASP A 301 -8.05 -31.73 -24.23
CA ASP A 301 -8.46 -33.14 -24.31
C ASP A 301 -9.09 -33.65 -23.00
N GLU A 302 -9.67 -32.75 -22.22
CA GLU A 302 -10.32 -33.03 -20.92
C GLU A 302 -9.39 -33.58 -19.83
N THR A 303 -8.09 -33.69 -20.11
CA THR A 303 -7.06 -33.95 -19.08
C THR A 303 -6.56 -32.63 -18.48
N ALA A 304 -5.74 -32.73 -17.45
CA ALA A 304 -5.01 -31.60 -16.91
C ALA A 304 -3.49 -31.85 -16.94
N ALA A 305 -2.76 -30.75 -16.98
CA ALA A 305 -1.34 -30.74 -16.71
C ALA A 305 -1.11 -30.19 -15.30
N ALA A 306 -0.51 -31.00 -14.46
CA ALA A 306 -0.24 -30.71 -13.06
C ALA A 306 1.27 -30.69 -12.82
N SER A 307 1.75 -29.72 -12.05
CA SER A 307 3.10 -29.71 -11.51
C SER A 307 3.03 -29.40 -10.02
N PHE A 308 3.87 -30.08 -9.25
CA PHE A 308 3.97 -29.86 -7.81
C PHE A 308 5.38 -30.15 -7.33
N THR A 309 5.74 -29.53 -6.23
CA THR A 309 7.00 -29.73 -5.53
C THR A 309 6.79 -30.55 -4.26
N LEU A 310 7.82 -31.29 -3.87
CA LEU A 310 7.91 -31.97 -2.58
C LEU A 310 9.37 -32.07 -2.15
N LYS A 311 9.62 -32.51 -0.92
CA LYS A 311 10.99 -32.81 -0.47
C LYS A 311 11.60 -33.93 -1.29
N GLY A 312 12.86 -33.77 -1.69
CA GLY A 312 13.63 -34.75 -2.45
C GLY A 312 13.71 -36.10 -1.75
N SER A 313 13.80 -36.09 -0.41
CA SER A 313 13.71 -37.29 0.44
C SER A 313 12.43 -38.12 0.24
N ASP A 314 11.31 -37.48 -0.10
CA ASP A 314 10.01 -38.16 -0.25
C ASP A 314 9.70 -38.54 -1.71
N LEU A 315 10.53 -38.10 -2.66
CA LEU A 315 10.33 -38.37 -4.09
C LEU A 315 10.22 -39.86 -4.41
N LYS A 316 11.08 -40.70 -3.84
CA LYS A 316 11.03 -42.15 -4.09
C LYS A 316 9.71 -42.77 -3.62
N LYS A 317 9.11 -42.24 -2.55
CA LYS A 317 7.81 -42.70 -2.06
C LYS A 317 6.72 -42.23 -3.01
N ALA A 318 6.73 -40.95 -3.38
CA ALA A 318 5.74 -40.35 -4.28
C ALA A 318 5.72 -41.02 -5.66
N GLU A 319 6.89 -41.33 -6.24
CA GLU A 319 7.02 -42.01 -7.54
C GLU A 319 6.33 -43.39 -7.56
N GLY A 320 6.19 -44.07 -6.42
CA GLY A 320 5.48 -45.33 -6.33
C GLY A 320 3.96 -45.24 -6.54
N TYR A 321 3.39 -44.03 -6.39
CA TYR A 321 1.96 -43.77 -6.55
C TYR A 321 1.62 -43.07 -7.86
N ILE A 322 2.62 -42.49 -8.54
CA ILE A 322 2.43 -41.81 -9.82
C ILE A 322 2.38 -42.87 -10.93
N PRO A 323 1.30 -42.91 -11.75
CA PRO A 323 1.26 -43.81 -12.90
C PRO A 323 2.45 -43.54 -13.85
N ALA A 324 3.22 -44.57 -14.18
CA ALA A 324 4.43 -44.40 -15.01
C ALA A 324 4.16 -43.78 -16.39
N CYS A 325 2.95 -43.92 -16.92
CA CYS A 325 2.51 -43.34 -18.19
C CYS A 325 2.17 -41.84 -18.11
N THR A 326 1.97 -41.28 -16.92
CA THR A 326 1.62 -39.86 -16.72
C THR A 326 2.82 -39.01 -16.31
N LEU A 327 3.94 -39.63 -15.95
CA LEU A 327 5.17 -38.93 -15.56
C LEU A 327 6.00 -38.53 -16.79
N GLN A 328 6.20 -37.22 -17.00
CA GLN A 328 7.03 -36.73 -18.12
C GLN A 328 8.43 -36.32 -17.69
N LYS A 329 8.54 -35.59 -16.57
CA LYS A 329 9.81 -35.05 -16.10
C LYS A 329 9.79 -34.86 -14.59
N THR A 330 10.85 -35.33 -13.95
CA THR A 330 11.15 -35.04 -12.55
C THR A 330 12.46 -34.26 -12.49
N VAL A 331 12.43 -33.05 -11.96
CA VAL A 331 13.64 -32.29 -11.66
C VAL A 331 14.07 -32.64 -10.24
N ARG A 332 15.30 -33.15 -10.09
CA ARG A 332 15.91 -33.50 -8.80
C ARG A 332 17.03 -32.51 -8.48
N GLY A 333 17.31 -32.29 -7.21
CA GLY A 333 18.34 -31.33 -6.79
C GLY A 333 17.95 -29.88 -7.11
N ALA A 334 16.65 -29.58 -7.05
CA ALA A 334 16.15 -28.23 -7.11
C ALA A 334 16.07 -27.62 -5.71
N ALA A 335 15.86 -26.33 -5.67
CA ALA A 335 15.52 -25.58 -4.47
C ALA A 335 14.31 -24.70 -4.76
N LYS A 336 13.60 -24.32 -3.70
CA LYS A 336 12.52 -23.35 -3.78
C LYS A 336 12.99 -22.04 -3.17
N ILE A 337 12.70 -20.94 -3.86
CA ILE A 337 12.86 -19.59 -3.32
C ILE A 337 11.53 -18.86 -3.43
N THR A 338 11.13 -18.20 -2.35
CA THR A 338 9.84 -17.53 -2.24
C THR A 338 10.05 -16.10 -1.78
N ALA A 339 9.57 -15.14 -2.57
CA ALA A 339 9.47 -13.73 -2.20
C ALA A 339 8.03 -13.45 -1.76
N GLU A 340 7.86 -12.85 -0.58
CA GLU A 340 6.55 -12.60 0.00
C GLU A 340 6.45 -11.20 0.62
N GLY A 341 5.29 -10.58 0.47
CA GLY A 341 4.94 -9.34 1.14
C GLY A 341 3.56 -8.83 0.76
N ALA A 342 2.83 -8.31 1.76
CA ALA A 342 1.52 -7.70 1.52
C ALA A 342 1.61 -6.52 0.55
N GLY A 343 2.73 -5.78 0.54
CA GLY A 343 2.91 -4.65 -0.36
C GLY A 343 3.05 -5.00 -1.84
N MET A 344 3.15 -6.28 -2.21
CA MET A 344 3.21 -6.74 -3.61
C MET A 344 1.93 -6.37 -4.37
N GLU A 345 0.77 -6.42 -3.73
CA GLU A 345 -0.53 -6.13 -4.34
C GLU A 345 -0.64 -4.69 -4.87
N HIS A 346 0.13 -3.77 -4.27
CA HIS A 346 0.15 -2.34 -4.60
C HIS A 346 1.34 -1.93 -5.47
N LYS A 347 2.19 -2.88 -5.87
CA LYS A 347 3.38 -2.62 -6.70
C LYS A 347 3.36 -3.48 -7.95
N SER A 348 3.07 -2.84 -9.09
CA SER A 348 3.28 -3.45 -10.39
C SER A 348 4.76 -3.77 -10.64
N GLY A 349 5.01 -4.85 -11.39
CA GLY A 349 6.34 -5.23 -11.84
C GLY A 349 7.16 -6.09 -10.88
N VAL A 350 6.65 -6.42 -9.67
CA VAL A 350 7.41 -7.24 -8.70
C VAL A 350 7.80 -8.61 -9.29
N ALA A 351 6.92 -9.25 -10.05
CA ALA A 351 7.27 -10.49 -10.74
C ALA A 351 8.40 -10.34 -11.76
N ALA A 352 8.40 -9.24 -12.52
CA ALA A 352 9.47 -8.95 -13.47
C ALA A 352 10.80 -8.69 -12.75
N ASP A 353 10.78 -7.95 -11.64
CA ASP A 353 11.95 -7.69 -10.78
C ASP A 353 12.52 -9.01 -10.24
N VAL A 354 11.69 -9.85 -9.61
CA VAL A 354 12.11 -11.14 -9.02
C VAL A 354 12.74 -12.02 -10.09
N LEU A 355 12.07 -12.23 -11.23
CA LEU A 355 12.59 -13.10 -12.29
C LEU A 355 13.86 -12.56 -12.94
N SER A 356 13.99 -11.22 -13.07
CA SER A 356 15.22 -10.60 -13.58
C SER A 356 16.38 -10.79 -12.60
N LEU A 357 16.15 -10.62 -11.30
CA LEU A 357 17.15 -10.85 -10.26
C LEU A 357 17.62 -12.30 -10.20
N LEU A 358 16.70 -13.26 -10.35
CA LEU A 358 17.02 -14.69 -10.43
C LEU A 358 17.90 -14.98 -11.66
N ARG A 359 17.52 -14.45 -12.84
CA ARG A 359 18.33 -14.58 -14.05
C ARG A 359 19.73 -13.99 -13.88
N ASP A 360 19.82 -12.79 -13.30
CA ASP A 360 21.10 -12.09 -13.13
C ASP A 360 21.99 -12.78 -12.08
N ALA A 361 21.39 -13.52 -11.15
CA ALA A 361 22.09 -14.44 -10.23
C ALA A 361 22.51 -15.77 -10.89
N GLY A 362 22.18 -15.98 -12.17
CA GLY A 362 22.50 -17.20 -12.91
C GLY A 362 21.57 -18.39 -12.59
N ALA A 363 20.41 -18.15 -11.99
CA ALA A 363 19.45 -19.19 -11.66
C ALA A 363 18.68 -19.67 -12.89
N GLU A 364 18.60 -20.99 -13.05
CA GLU A 364 17.72 -21.65 -14.00
C GLU A 364 16.37 -21.90 -13.33
N VAL A 365 15.30 -21.28 -13.83
CA VAL A 365 13.96 -21.38 -13.25
C VAL A 365 13.18 -22.52 -13.94
N PHE A 366 12.76 -23.52 -13.16
CA PHE A 366 12.01 -24.68 -13.64
C PHE A 366 10.50 -24.50 -13.55
N ALA A 367 9.99 -23.81 -12.53
CA ALA A 367 8.58 -23.55 -12.33
C ALA A 367 8.36 -22.25 -11.53
N ILE A 368 7.23 -21.59 -11.77
CA ILE A 368 6.82 -20.35 -11.11
C ILE A 368 5.36 -20.49 -10.67
N THR A 369 5.06 -20.12 -9.43
CA THR A 369 3.68 -19.91 -8.95
C THR A 369 3.58 -18.53 -8.31
N THR A 370 2.48 -17.82 -8.55
CA THR A 370 2.28 -16.46 -8.06
C THR A 370 0.90 -16.27 -7.44
N SER A 371 0.82 -15.45 -6.39
CA SER A 371 -0.40 -14.90 -5.81
C SER A 371 -0.27 -13.37 -5.72
N GLU A 372 -1.26 -12.69 -5.12
CA GLU A 372 -1.22 -11.23 -4.90
C GLU A 372 -0.08 -10.81 -3.94
N THR A 373 0.38 -11.71 -3.08
CA THR A 373 1.34 -11.42 -2.01
C THR A 373 2.58 -12.30 -2.02
N GLN A 374 2.67 -13.27 -2.95
CA GLN A 374 3.73 -14.27 -2.95
C GLN A 374 4.16 -14.66 -4.37
N ILE A 375 5.46 -14.83 -4.59
CA ILE A 375 6.05 -15.41 -5.80
C ILE A 375 7.02 -16.50 -5.37
N SER A 376 6.70 -17.74 -5.73
CA SER A 376 7.55 -18.90 -5.49
C SER A 376 8.15 -19.39 -6.81
N CYS A 377 9.44 -19.66 -6.80
CA CYS A 377 10.18 -20.19 -7.94
C CYS A 377 10.92 -21.46 -7.54
N CYS A 378 10.78 -22.50 -8.35
CA CYS A 378 11.62 -23.70 -8.27
C CYS A 378 12.83 -23.48 -9.18
N ILE A 379 14.02 -23.48 -8.60
CA ILE A 379 15.30 -23.17 -9.26
C ILE A 379 16.33 -24.28 -9.05
N ASP A 380 17.43 -24.25 -9.78
CA ASP A 380 18.57 -25.13 -9.54
C ASP A 380 19.21 -24.87 -8.16
N ALA A 381 19.45 -25.91 -7.35
CA ALA A 381 19.92 -25.72 -5.98
C ALA A 381 21.28 -25.01 -5.87
N LYS A 382 22.14 -25.13 -6.89
CA LYS A 382 23.47 -24.48 -6.91
C LYS A 382 23.38 -22.95 -6.99
N SER A 383 22.30 -22.38 -7.54
CA SER A 383 22.12 -20.93 -7.66
C SER A 383 21.41 -20.31 -6.45
N LEU A 384 20.85 -21.12 -5.55
CA LEU A 384 20.05 -20.68 -4.40
C LEU A 384 20.74 -19.60 -3.54
N PRO A 385 22.02 -19.75 -3.12
CA PRO A 385 22.65 -18.74 -2.26
C PRO A 385 22.81 -17.38 -2.96
N ALA A 386 23.13 -17.40 -4.27
CA ALA A 386 23.28 -16.17 -5.05
C ALA A 386 21.93 -15.49 -5.31
N ALA A 387 20.91 -16.28 -5.63
CA ALA A 387 19.53 -15.83 -5.83
C ALA A 387 18.95 -15.20 -4.55
N GLU A 388 19.10 -15.86 -3.40
CA GLU A 388 18.66 -15.35 -2.11
C GLU A 388 19.34 -14.03 -1.76
N ALA A 389 20.67 -13.96 -1.89
CA ALA A 389 21.43 -12.74 -1.63
C ALA A 389 21.01 -11.59 -2.55
N ALA A 390 20.75 -11.86 -3.83
CA ALA A 390 20.29 -10.86 -4.80
C ALA A 390 18.92 -10.28 -4.43
N LEU A 391 17.95 -11.14 -4.11
CA LEU A 391 16.61 -10.70 -3.69
C LEU A 391 16.66 -9.94 -2.36
N LYS A 392 17.35 -10.48 -1.35
CA LYS A 392 17.49 -9.81 -0.04
C LYS A 392 18.13 -8.44 -0.17
N LYS A 393 19.20 -8.33 -0.96
CA LYS A 393 19.87 -7.04 -1.22
C LYS A 393 18.97 -6.04 -1.94
N TYR A 394 18.25 -6.47 -2.99
CA TYR A 394 17.39 -5.58 -3.76
C TYR A 394 16.21 -5.04 -2.94
N TYR A 395 15.60 -5.89 -2.11
CA TYR A 395 14.46 -5.54 -1.27
C TYR A 395 14.85 -5.03 0.13
N GLY A 396 16.13 -4.98 0.47
CA GLY A 396 16.60 -4.50 1.77
C GLY A 396 16.25 -5.40 2.95
N ILE A 397 16.12 -6.70 2.70
CA ILE A 397 15.77 -7.74 3.69
C ILE A 397 17.07 -8.26 4.31
N LYS A 398 17.09 -8.41 5.63
CA LYS A 398 18.29 -8.87 6.38
C LYS A 398 18.42 -10.37 6.40
#